data_AF-A0A021VT05-F1
#
_entry.id   AF-A0A021VT05-F1
#
_cell.length_a   1.000
_cell.length_b   1.000
_cell.length_c   1.000
_cell.angle_alpha   90.00
_cell.angle_beta   90.00
_cell.angle_gamma   90.00
#
_symmetry.space_group_name_H-M   'P 1'
#
loop_
_entity.id
_entity.type
_entity.pdbx_description
1 polymer ?
#
loop_
_entity_poly.entity_id
_entity_poly.type
_entity_poly.pdbx_seq_one_letter_code
_entity_poly.pdbx_strand_id
1 'polypeptide(L)' 'MERWVKPEEFVALSDEAERIGFLGVMSGPLVRSSYRAGRLWAQAMTRRGETIPEALAHLATPGSARQEASSLLSRH' A
#
# COMPACT_ATOMS: atom_id res chain seq x y z
N MET A 1 -4.69 -2.21 26.70
CA MET A 1 -4.32 -3.49 26.03
C MET A 1 -3.51 -3.14 24.81
N GLU A 2 -2.30 -3.68 24.69
CA GLU A 2 -1.44 -3.51 23.53
C GLU A 2 -1.20 -4.92 22.96
N ARG A 3 -1.73 -5.21 21.76
CA ARG A 3 -1.56 -6.51 21.10
C ARG A 3 -0.71 -6.33 19.85
N TRP A 4 0.18 -7.27 19.60
CA TRP A 4 0.90 -7.35 18.33
C TRP A 4 -0.03 -7.91 17.26
N VAL A 5 -0.21 -7.14 16.18
CA VAL A 5 -1.06 -7.51 15.04
C VAL A 5 -0.29 -8.47 14.15
N LYS A 6 -0.90 -9.60 13.78
CA LYS A 6 -0.25 -10.59 12.91
C LYS A 6 -0.20 -10.10 11.45
N PRO A 7 0.78 -10.55 10.64
CA PRO A 7 0.86 -10.16 9.22
C PRO A 7 -0.45 -10.36 8.45
N GLU A 8 -1.16 -11.48 8.67
CA GLU A 8 -2.42 -11.79 7.98
C GLU A 8 -3.52 -10.76 8.27
N GLU A 9 -3.55 -10.21 9.48
CA GLU A 9 -4.52 -9.18 9.85
C GLU A 9 -4.24 -7.87 9.09
N PHE A 10 -2.98 -7.52 8.85
CA PHE A 10 -2.64 -6.36 8.02
C PHE A 10 -3.09 -6.56 6.57
N VAL A 11 -2.94 -7.76 6.01
CA VAL A 11 -3.43 -8.10 4.66
C VAL A 11 -4.95 -7.96 4.61
N ALA A 12 -5.67 -8.58 5.55
CA ALA A 12 -7.13 -8.49 5.62
C ALA A 12 -7.64 -7.04 5.74
N LEU A 13 -6.98 -6.21 6.55
CA LEU A 13 -7.30 -4.78 6.66
C LEU A 13 -7.04 -4.03 5.35
N SER A 14 -6.00 -4.40 4.61
CA SER A 14 -5.72 -3.79 3.32
C SER A 14 -6.79 -4.14 2.30
N ASP A 15 -7.15 -5.42 2.19
CA ASP A 15 -8.17 -5.91 1.26
C ASP A 15 -9.53 -5.28 1.57
N GLU A 16 -9.86 -5.17 2.86
CA GLU A 16 -11.07 -4.50 3.32
C GLU A 16 -11.10 -3.02 2.93
N ALA A 17 -10.01 -2.28 3.13
CA ALA A 17 -9.93 -0.88 2.73
C ALA A 17 -10.04 -0.71 1.20
N GLU A 18 -9.45 -1.62 0.41
CA GLU A 18 -9.65 -1.61 -1.04
C GLU A 18 -11.10 -1.87 -1.42
N ARG A 19 -11.78 -2.82 -0.75
CA ARG A 19 -13.20 -3.13 -0.95
C ARG A 19 -14.12 -1.95 -0.59
N ILE A 20 -13.76 -1.17 0.42
CA ILE A 20 -14.46 0.07 0.81
C ILE A 20 -14.29 1.16 -0.26
N GLY A 21 -13.26 1.08 -1.11
CA GLY A 21 -13.02 2.02 -2.21
C GLY A 21 -11.88 3.01 -1.98
N PHE A 22 -11.01 2.79 -0.99
CA PHE A 22 -9.79 3.59 -0.86
C PHE A 22 -8.92 3.45 -2.13
N LEU A 23 -8.45 4.58 -2.65
CA LEU A 23 -7.74 4.62 -3.94
C LEU A 23 -6.25 4.24 -3.85
N GLY A 24 -5.71 4.18 -2.62
CA GLY A 24 -4.38 3.69 -2.33
C GLY A 24 -4.33 3.26 -0.87
N VAL A 25 -3.86 2.03 -0.62
CA VAL A 25 -3.83 1.44 0.71
C VAL A 25 -2.47 0.83 0.98
N MET A 26 -1.95 1.02 2.19
CA MET A 26 -0.79 0.31 2.70
C MET A 26 -1.02 -0.07 4.15
N SER A 27 -0.85 -1.35 4.45
CA SER A 27 -1.10 -1.94 5.76
C SER A 27 0.05 -2.87 6.10
N GLY A 28 0.68 -2.66 7.26
CA GLY A 28 1.83 -3.43 7.70
C GLY A 28 2.45 -2.90 8.99
N PRO A 29 3.26 -3.71 9.69
CA PRO A 29 3.79 -3.39 11.02
C PRO A 29 4.72 -2.16 11.03
N LEU A 30 5.43 -1.90 9.93
CA LEU A 30 6.38 -0.79 9.80
C LEU A 30 5.81 0.43 9.08
N VAL A 31 4.57 0.37 8.62
CA VAL A 31 3.94 1.49 7.90
C VAL A 31 3.81 2.71 8.81
N ARG A 32 4.08 3.89 8.27
CA ARG A 32 3.93 5.20 8.90
C ARG A 32 3.20 6.14 7.95
N SER A 33 2.71 7.27 8.45
CA SER A 33 1.88 8.21 7.68
C SER A 33 2.49 8.67 6.36
N SER A 34 3.81 8.89 6.30
CA SER A 34 4.52 9.32 5.09
C SER A 34 5.12 8.16 4.28
N TYR A 35 5.05 6.93 4.80
CA TYR A 35 5.73 5.80 4.19
C TYR A 35 5.16 5.52 2.80
N ARG A 36 6.02 5.70 1.78
CA ARG A 36 5.68 5.51 0.36
C ARG A 36 4.46 6.32 -0.10
N ALA A 37 4.25 7.50 0.50
CA ALA A 37 3.14 8.40 0.14
C ALA A 37 3.11 8.73 -1.37
N GLY A 38 4.27 8.93 -2.00
CA GLY A 38 4.34 9.17 -3.45
C GLY A 38 3.79 8.03 -4.31
N ARG A 39 3.99 6.77 -3.88
CA ARG A 39 3.42 5.60 -4.56
C ARG A 39 1.91 5.51 -4.37
N LEU A 40 1.42 5.78 -3.15
CA LEU A 40 -0.01 5.81 -2.86
C LEU A 40 -0.72 6.91 -3.67
N TRP A 41 -0.09 8.07 -3.81
CA TRP A 41 -0.55 9.14 -4.69
C TRP A 41 -0.62 8.69 -6.14
N ALA A 42 0.46 8.08 -6.67
CA ALA A 42 0.47 7.59 -8.05
C ALA A 42 -0.61 6.52 -8.30
N GLN A 43 -0.81 5.58 -7.37
CA GLN A 43 -1.90 4.61 -7.43
C GLN A 43 -3.28 5.28 -7.48
N ALA A 44 -3.49 6.32 -6.67
CA ALA A 44 -4.75 7.06 -6.65
C ALA A 44 -4.99 7.82 -7.97
N MET A 45 -3.96 8.45 -8.54
CA MET A 45 -4.02 9.09 -9.87
C MET A 45 -4.42 8.08 -10.95
N THR A 46 -3.75 6.93 -10.99
CA THR A 46 -4.08 5.85 -11.94
C THR A 46 -5.52 5.35 -11.77
N ARG A 47 -5.99 5.10 -10.53
CA ARG A 47 -7.38 4.65 -10.29
C ARG A 47 -8.41 5.71 -10.65
N ARG A 48 -8.06 7.00 -10.60
CA ARG A 48 -8.92 8.11 -11.06
C ARG A 48 -8.90 8.30 -12.58
N GLY A 49 -7.99 7.63 -13.30
CA GLY A 49 -7.77 7.87 -14.73
C GLY A 49 -7.04 9.18 -15.02
N GLU A 50 -6.36 9.74 -14.01
CA GLU A 50 -5.60 10.98 -14.15
C GLU A 50 -4.17 10.70 -14.63
N THR A 51 -3.67 11.56 -15.52
CA THR A 51 -2.30 11.48 -16.03
C THR A 51 -1.31 11.88 -14.96
N ILE A 52 -0.32 11.03 -14.70
CA ILE A 52 0.82 11.35 -13.84
C ILE A 52 1.78 12.23 -14.65
N PRO A 53 2.16 13.43 -14.18
CA PRO A 53 3.13 14.27 -14.86
C PRO A 53 4.46 13.54 -15.06
N GLU A 54 5.13 13.77 -16.18
CA GLU A 54 6.38 13.09 -16.55
C GLU A 54 7.45 13.16 -15.45
N ALA A 55 7.60 14.33 -14.81
CA ALA A 55 8.52 14.53 -13.69
C ALA A 55 8.26 13.60 -12.49
N LEU A 56 7.03 13.09 -12.35
CA LEU A 56 6.58 12.21 -11.27
C LEU A 56 6.32 10.77 -11.74
N ALA A 57 6.57 10.44 -13.01
CA ALA A 57 6.32 9.10 -13.57
C ALA A 57 7.02 7.98 -12.77
N HIS A 58 8.19 8.29 -12.20
CA HIS A 58 8.94 7.37 -11.34
C HIS A 58 8.18 6.90 -10.08
N LEU A 59 7.16 7.64 -9.62
CA LEU A 59 6.32 7.25 -8.49
C LEU A 59 5.36 6.11 -8.83
N ALA A 60 5.04 5.91 -10.12
CA ALA A 60 4.17 4.84 -10.59
C ALA A 60 4.91 3.50 -10.79
N THR A 61 6.25 3.52 -10.82
CA THR A 61 7.05 2.32 -11.04
C THR A 61 6.85 1.32 -9.89
N PRO A 62 6.39 0.08 -10.16
CA PRO A 62 6.22 -0.91 -9.12
C PRO A 62 7.58 -1.37 -8.57
N GLY A 63 8.00 -0.84 -7.42
CA GLY A 63 9.06 -1.44 -6.61
C GLY A 63 8.56 -2.67 -5.82
N SER A 64 9.47 -3.56 -5.43
CA SER A 64 9.27 -4.89 -4.78
C SER A 64 8.35 -4.97 -3.55
N ALA A 65 7.78 -3.86 -3.09
CA ALA A 65 6.72 -3.90 -2.09
C ALA A 65 5.40 -4.36 -2.73
N ARG A 66 5.20 -5.67 -2.79
CA ARG A 66 3.92 -6.19 -2.27
C ARG A 66 3.81 -5.73 -0.81
N GLN A 67 2.59 -5.59 -0.29
CA GLN A 67 2.36 -5.30 1.14
C GLN A 67 3.42 -6.03 1.97
N GLU A 68 4.16 -5.31 2.82
CA GLU A 68 5.24 -5.93 3.60
C GLU A 68 4.72 -7.10 4.43
N ALA A 69 3.45 -7.05 4.83
CA ALA A 69 2.75 -8.16 5.45
C ALA A 69 2.73 -9.41 4.55
N SER A 70 2.37 -9.28 3.27
CA SER A 70 2.33 -10.39 2.31
C SER A 70 3.72 -10.95 1.98
N SER A 71 4.77 -10.12 2.03
CA SER A 71 6.14 -10.62 1.86
C SER A 71 6.65 -11.40 3.07
N LEU A 72 6.18 -11.08 4.29
CA LEU A 72 6.44 -11.89 5.49
C LEU A 72 5.78 -13.27 5.39
N LEU A 73 4.56 -13.35 4.85
CA LEU A 73 3.87 -14.64 4.63
C LEU A 73 4.55 -15.52 3.57
N SER A 74 5.27 -14.92 2.63
CA SER A 74 5.93 -15.64 1.52
C SER A 74 7.31 -16.21 1.90
N ARG A 75 7.83 -15.95 3.10
CA ARG A 75 9.16 -16.40 3.56
C ARG A 75 9.13 -17.64 4.46
N HIS A 76 7.98 -18.31 4.54
CA HIS A 76 7.75 -19.55 5.28
C HIS A 76 7.09 -20.59 4.37
#